data_AF-A0A822EKQ5-F1
#
_entry.id   AF-A0A822EKQ5-F1
#
_cell.length_a   1.000
_cell.length_b   1.000
_cell.length_c   1.000
_cell.angle_alpha   90.00
_cell.angle_beta   90.00
_cell.angle_gamma   90.00
#
_symmetry.space_group_name_H-M   'P 1'
#
loop_
_entity.id
_entity.type
_entity.pdbx_description
1 polymer ?
#
loop_
_entity_poly.entity_id
_entity_poly.type
_entity_poly.pdbx_seq_one_letter_code
_entity_poly.pdbx_strand_id
1 'polypeptide(L)' 'YVARPDRISGADINSICQEAGMQAVRENRYIVLAKDFEKAYKNVVKKNEQDFEFYK' A
#
# COMPACT_ATOMS: atom_id res chain seq x y z
N TYR A 1 9.72 7.33 -5.91
CA TYR A 1 9.20 6.35 -4.93
C TYR A 1 9.71 6.57 -3.48
N VAL A 2 10.53 7.58 -3.17
CA VAL A 2 11.48 7.49 -2.02
C VAL A 2 11.12 8.24 -0.72
N ALA A 3 10.09 9.08 -0.63
CA ALA A 3 9.74 9.66 0.68
C ALA A 3 8.28 10.09 0.78
N ARG A 4 7.39 9.15 1.12
CA ARG A 4 6.11 9.51 1.72
C ARG A 4 6.29 9.42 3.23
N PRO A 5 6.00 10.48 4.01
CA PRO A 5 6.20 10.49 5.46
C PRO A 5 5.13 9.68 6.23
N ASP A 6 4.52 8.69 5.58
CA ASP A 6 3.49 7.88 6.18
C ASP A 6 4.14 6.99 7.26
N ARG A 7 3.51 6.91 8.45
CA ARG A 7 3.98 6.04 9.54
C ARG A 7 3.65 4.59 9.18
N ILE A 8 4.57 3.94 8.49
CA ILE A 8 4.46 2.55 8.04
C ILE A 8 5.33 1.67 8.94
N SER A 9 4.77 0.61 9.51
CA SER A 9 5.53 -0.39 10.27
C SER A 9 6.11 -1.48 9.34
N GLY A 10 7.03 -2.30 9.85
CA GLY A 10 7.55 -3.46 9.10
C GLY A 10 6.45 -4.47 8.72
N ALA A 11 5.38 -4.58 9.52
CA ALA A 11 4.24 -5.41 9.19
C ALA A 11 3.46 -4.86 7.98
N ASP A 12 3.29 -3.55 7.92
CA ASP A 12 2.60 -2.89 6.80
C ASP A 12 3.38 -3.03 5.50
N ILE A 13 4.72 -2.95 5.55
CA ILE A 13 5.58 -3.21 4.38
C ILE A 13 5.35 -4.62 3.84
N ASN A 14 5.32 -5.62 4.74
CA ASN A 14 5.04 -7.00 4.34
C ASN A 14 3.63 -7.15 3.72
N SER A 15 2.61 -6.53 4.33
CA SER A 15 1.25 -6.51 3.79
C SER A 15 1.15 -5.83 2.43
N ILE A 16 1.91 -4.74 2.18
CA ILE A 16 1.96 -4.06 0.88
C ILE A 16 2.55 -4.99 -0.18
N CYS A 17 3.67 -5.66 0.10
CA CYS A 17 4.30 -6.60 -0.83
C CYS A 17 3.38 -7.79 -1.14
N GLN A 18 2.71 -8.32 -0.12
CA GLN A 18 1.77 -9.43 -0.28
C GLN A 18 0.58 -9.02 -1.16
N GLU A 19 0.00 -7.85 -0.92
CA GLU A 19 -1.13 -7.38 -1.72
C GLU A 19 -0.72 -7.03 -3.15
N ALA A 20 0.46 -6.42 -3.36
CA ALA A 20 0.97 -6.15 -4.71
C ALA A 20 1.19 -7.44 -5.52
N GLY A 21 1.72 -8.49 -4.86
CA GLY A 21 1.84 -9.81 -5.45
C GLY A 21 0.49 -10.41 -5.83
N MET A 22 -0.50 -10.34 -4.94
CA MET A 22 -1.86 -10.82 -5.24
C MET A 22 -2.52 -10.06 -6.40
N GLN A 23 -2.31 -8.75 -6.52
CA GLN A 23 -2.83 -7.96 -7.65
C GLN A 23 -2.25 -8.44 -8.98
N ALA A 24 -0.94 -8.73 -9.04
CA ALA A 24 -0.32 -9.27 -10.24
C ALA A 24 -0.87 -10.66 -10.60
N VAL A 25 -1.08 -11.54 -9.60
CA VAL A 25 -1.66 -12.87 -9.80
C VAL A 25 -3.11 -12.78 -10.32
N ARG A 26 -3.93 -11.84 -9.81
CA ARG A 26 -5.31 -11.61 -10.30
C ARG A 26 -5.36 -11.23 -11.77
N GLU A 27 -4.34 -10.52 -12.27
CA GLU A 27 -4.22 -10.14 -13.67
C GLU A 27 -3.47 -11.19 -14.53
N ASN A 28 -3.24 -12.41 -14.00
CA ASN A 28 -2.49 -13.49 -14.65
C ASN A 28 -1.05 -13.09 -15.03
N ARG A 29 -0.42 -12.19 -14.27
CA ARG A 29 0.96 -11.75 -14.47
C ARG A 29 1.88 -12.39 -13.44
N TYR A 30 3.07 -12.80 -13.89
CA TYR A 30 4.13 -13.35 -13.03
C TYR A 30 5.17 -12.30 -12.60
N ILE A 31 5.03 -11.06 -13.07
CA ILE A 31 5.91 -9.94 -12.74
C ILE A 31 5.06 -8.83 -12.14
N VAL A 32 5.49 -8.32 -10.99
CA VAL A 32 4.86 -7.19 -10.30
C VAL A 32 5.24 -5.90 -11.02
N LEU A 33 4.25 -5.07 -11.32
CA LEU A 33 4.45 -3.76 -11.93
C LEU A 33 4.31 -2.66 -10.88
N ALA A 34 4.84 -1.48 -11.18
CA ALA A 34 4.73 -0.33 -10.28
C ALA A 34 3.26 0.06 -9.96
N LYS A 35 2.33 -0.21 -10.89
CA LYS A 35 0.89 0.00 -10.71
C LYS A 35 0.30 -0.88 -9.60
N ASP A 36 0.84 -2.07 -9.38
CA ASP A 36 0.37 -3.00 -8.34
C ASP A 36 0.73 -2.48 -6.96
N PHE A 37 1.95 -1.96 -6.79
CA PHE A 37 2.39 -1.30 -5.57
C PHE A 37 1.58 -0.05 -5.25
N GLU A 38 1.20 0.75 -6.24
CA GLU A 38 0.35 1.92 -6.01
C GLU A 38 -1.06 1.54 -5.51
N LYS A 39 -1.65 0.47 -6.08
CA LYS A 39 -2.93 -0.07 -5.61
C LYS A 39 -2.79 -0.65 -4.20
N ALA A 40 -1.79 -1.49 -3.97
CA ALA A 40 -1.53 -2.13 -2.68
C ALA A 40 -1.27 -1.11 -1.57
N TYR A 41 -0.46 -0.08 -1.84
CA TYR A 41 -0.15 0.98 -0.89
C TYR A 41 -1.43 1.71 -0.44
N LYS A 42 -2.30 2.10 -1.39
CA LYS A 42 -3.57 2.76 -1.07
C LYS A 42 -4.48 1.86 -0.22
N ASN A 43 -4.47 0.56 -0.43
CA ASN A 43 -5.32 -0.38 0.30
C ASN A 43 -4.82 -0.63 1.73
N VAL A 44 -3.50 -0.71 1.93
CA VAL A 44 -2.90 -1.02 3.24
C VAL A 44 -2.77 0.23 4.12
N VAL A 45 -2.31 1.35 3.56
CA VAL A 45 -1.97 2.56 4.34
C VAL A 45 -3.20 3.40 4.72
N LYS A 46 -4.31 3.32 3.97
CA LYS A 46 -5.54 4.11 4.22
C LYS A 46 -6.27 3.81 5.54
N LYS A 47 -5.79 2.89 6.38
CA LYS A 47 -6.50 2.52 7.61
C LYS A 47 -6.38 3.53 8.76
N ASN A 48 -5.50 4.53 8.68
CA ASN A 48 -5.16 5.37 9.84
C ASN A 48 -5.48 6.87 9.69
N GLU A 49 -6.39 7.28 8.80
CA GLU A 49 -6.93 8.65 8.81
C GLU A 49 -7.96 8.79 9.94
N GLN A 50 -7.50 8.79 11.19
CA GLN A 50 -8.27 9.28 12.35
C GLN A 50 -7.98 10.76 12.66
N ASP A 51 -7.16 11.42 11.86
CA ASP A 51 -7.00 12.86 11.91
C ASP A 51 -8.15 13.51 11.13
N PHE A 52 -9.30 13.66 11.80
CA PHE A 52 -10.34 14.53 11.27
C PHE A 52 -9.78 15.95 11.24
N GLU A 53 -9.62 16.54 10.06
CA GLU A 53 -9.22 17.94 9.87
C GLU A 53 -10.09 18.92 10.69
N PHE A 54 -11.27 18.46 11.12
CA PHE A 54 -12.17 19.15 12.04
C PHE A 54 -11.57 19.50 13.41
N TYR A 55 -10.57 18.75 13.91
CA TYR A 55 -9.94 18.99 15.22
C TYR A 55 -8.59 19.73 15.12
N LYS A 56 -8.29 20.35 13.98
CA LYS A 56 -7.05 21.11 13.76
C LYS A 56 -7.27 22.62 13.83
#